data_AF-A0A6A3V2D2-F1
#
_entry.id   AF-A0A6A3V2D2-F1
#
_cell.length_a   1.000
_cell.length_b   1.000
_cell.length_c   1.000
_cell.angle_alpha   90.00
_cell.angle_beta   90.00
_cell.angle_gamma   90.00
#
_symmetry.space_group_name_H-M   'P 1'
#
loop_
_entity.id
_entity.type
_entity.pdbx_description
1 polymer ?
#
loop_
_entity_poly.entity_id
_entity_poly.type
_entity_poly.pdbx_seq_one_letter_code
_entity_poly.pdbx_strand_id
1 'polypeptide(L)'
;TCGIVIQTRVQKLACEQWGENLTLNFTHGTNNLGYHLGSFVATGPTGRGIPVLDFLALNETADIMTEIFEFFKRTNPTTWENIQTFVIDKHFVEWKCWKGAFRT
;
A
#
# COMPACT_ATOMS: atom_id res chain seq x y z
N THR A 1 13.51 -10.47 -5.61
CA THR A 1 12.47 -9.53 -5.12
C THR A 1 11.30 -9.66 -6.06
N CYS A 2 10.22 -10.36 -5.68
CA CYS A 2 9.06 -10.54 -6.54
C CYS A 2 7.82 -10.06 -5.79
N GLY A 3 7.36 -8.87 -6.17
CA GLY A 3 6.03 -8.39 -5.82
C GLY A 3 5.26 -8.14 -7.11
N ILE A 4 4.02 -8.59 -7.18
CA ILE A 4 3.11 -8.24 -8.28
C ILE A 4 2.24 -7.11 -7.76
N VAL A 5 2.33 -5.91 -8.35
CA VAL A 5 1.54 -4.75 -7.94
C VAL A 5 0.53 -4.42 -9.03
N ILE A 6 -0.73 -4.23 -8.64
CA ILE A 6 -1.83 -3.92 -9.55
C ILE A 6 -2.57 -2.69 -9.00
N GLN A 7 -2.79 -1.72 -9.89
CA GLN A 7 -3.65 -0.58 -9.60
C GLN A 7 -4.57 -0.32 -10.80
N THR A 8 -5.87 -0.48 -10.59
CA THR A 8 -6.88 -0.20 -11.61
C THR A 8 -7.19 1.30 -11.69
N ARG A 9 -7.84 1.72 -12.78
CA ARG A 9 -8.30 3.11 -12.93
C ARG A 9 -9.28 3.53 -11.83
N VAL A 10 -10.18 2.63 -11.41
CA VAL A 10 -11.15 2.91 -10.33
C VAL A 10 -10.42 3.10 -9.00
N GLN A 11 -9.38 2.31 -8.74
CA GLN A 11 -8.56 2.45 -7.54
C GLN A 11 -7.80 3.78 -7.51
N LYS A 12 -7.31 4.27 -8.66
CA LYS A 12 -6.72 5.60 -8.75
C LYS A 12 -7.71 6.71 -8.41
N LEU A 13 -8.92 6.67 -8.98
CA LEU A 13 -9.97 7.64 -8.67
C LEU A 13 -10.36 7.60 -7.18
N ALA A 14 -10.45 6.41 -6.60
CA ALA A 14 -10.69 6.27 -5.16
C ALA A 14 -9.53 6.83 -4.32
N CYS A 15 -8.30 6.64 -4.76
CA CYS A 15 -7.12 7.20 -4.11
C CYS A 15 -7.11 8.73 -4.18
N GLU A 16 -7.42 9.32 -5.33
CA GLU A 16 -7.51 10.77 -5.51
C GLU A 16 -8.58 11.39 -4.60
N GLN A 17 -9.71 10.70 -4.42
CA GLN A 17 -10.84 11.21 -3.67
C GLN A 17 -10.72 10.99 -2.14
N TRP A 18 -10.09 9.90 -1.70
CA TRP A 18 -10.10 9.47 -0.29
C TRP A 18 -8.72 9.05 0.26
N GLY A 19 -7.64 9.19 -0.51
CA GLY A 19 -6.32 8.66 -0.19
C GLY A 19 -5.53 9.43 0.88
N GLU A 20 -6.11 10.45 1.51
CA GLU A 20 -5.42 11.25 2.55
C GLU A 20 -4.92 10.39 3.72
N ASN A 21 -5.69 9.34 4.08
CA ASN A 21 -5.36 8.42 5.16
C ASN A 21 -5.44 6.98 4.63
N LEU A 22 -4.30 6.29 4.62
CA LEU A 22 -4.21 4.94 4.07
C LEU A 22 -3.92 3.92 5.18
N THR A 23 -4.55 2.77 5.09
CA THR A 23 -4.20 1.59 5.89
C THR A 23 -3.45 0.61 5.02
N LEU A 24 -2.29 0.14 5.48
CA LEU A 24 -1.59 -1.00 4.90
C LEU A 24 -2.02 -2.27 5.64
N ASN A 25 -2.64 -3.19 4.91
CA ASN A 25 -3.09 -4.47 5.44
C ASN A 25 -2.43 -5.63 4.67
N PHE A 26 -2.07 -6.70 5.39
CA PHE A 26 -1.59 -7.95 4.83
C PHE A 26 -2.52 -9.10 5.21
N THR A 27 -2.79 -9.97 4.25
CA THR A 27 -3.49 -11.25 4.45
C THR A 27 -2.51 -12.37 4.13
N HIS A 28 -2.20 -13.18 5.14
CA HIS A 28 -1.32 -14.34 4.98
C HIS A 28 -2.12 -15.59 4.58
N GLY A 29 -1.42 -16.61 4.07
CA GLY A 29 -2.03 -17.91 3.76
C GLY A 29 -2.97 -17.91 2.55
N THR A 30 -2.84 -16.93 1.65
CA THR A 30 -3.75 -16.75 0.51
C THR A 30 -3.48 -17.71 -0.66
N ASN A 31 -2.30 -18.34 -0.72
CA ASN A 31 -1.92 -19.26 -1.79
C ASN A 31 -0.84 -20.25 -1.34
N ASN A 32 -0.66 -21.33 -2.11
CA ASN A 32 0.30 -22.40 -1.86
C ASN A 32 1.76 -22.01 -2.18
N LEU A 33 1.98 -20.82 -2.77
CA LEU A 33 3.31 -20.33 -3.13
C LEU A 33 3.91 -19.42 -2.05
N GLY A 34 3.18 -19.18 -0.95
CA GLY A 34 3.64 -18.40 0.19
C GLY A 34 3.52 -16.88 0.04
N TYR A 35 2.95 -16.37 -1.05
CA TYR A 35 2.75 -14.92 -1.20
C TYR A 35 1.67 -14.42 -0.23
N HIS A 36 1.93 -13.26 0.37
CA HIS A 36 0.98 -12.47 1.14
C HIS A 36 0.23 -11.53 0.20
N LEU A 37 -1.09 -11.43 0.37
CA LEU A 37 -1.90 -10.43 -0.31
C LEU A 37 -1.88 -9.15 0.54
N GLY A 38 -1.30 -8.09 0.00
CA GLY A 38 -1.25 -6.78 0.62
C GLY A 38 -2.10 -5.76 -0.13
N SER A 39 -2.65 -4.79 0.61
CA SER A 39 -3.39 -3.68 0.01
C SER A 39 -3.12 -2.37 0.76
N PHE A 40 -3.09 -1.27 0.01
CA PHE A 40 -3.37 0.05 0.58
C PHE A 40 -4.86 0.30 0.51
N VAL A 41 -5.45 0.74 1.61
CA VAL A 41 -6.89 0.89 1.77
C VAL A 41 -7.20 2.31 2.25
N ALA A 42 -7.99 3.03 1.48
CA ALA A 42 -8.56 4.31 1.89
C ALA A 42 -9.89 4.10 2.63
N THR A 43 -10.24 5.00 3.53
CA THR A 43 -11.56 4.99 4.17
C THR A 43 -12.54 5.81 3.34
N GLY A 44 -13.52 5.14 2.73
CA GLY A 44 -14.56 5.77 1.95
C GLY A 44 -15.60 6.53 2.80
N PRO A 45 -16.55 7.22 2.16
CA PRO A 45 -17.51 8.12 2.83
C PRO A 45 -18.50 7.39 3.75
N THR A 46 -18.62 6.07 3.62
CA THR A 46 -19.46 5.21 4.47
C THR A 46 -18.69 4.59 5.64
N GLY A 47 -17.42 4.97 5.83
CA GLY A 47 -16.52 4.36 6.81
C GLY A 47 -15.99 2.98 6.38
N ARG A 48 -16.31 2.50 5.17
CA ARG A 48 -15.81 1.23 4.63
C ARG A 48 -14.44 1.43 3.97
N GLY A 49 -13.57 0.43 4.13
CA GLY A 49 -12.29 0.37 3.43
C GLY A 49 -12.48 0.15 1.92
N ILE A 50 -11.80 0.95 1.11
CA ILE A 50 -11.73 0.84 -0.34
C ILE A 50 -10.27 0.57 -0.71
N PRO A 51 -9.92 -0.60 -1.28
CA PRO A 51 -8.58 -0.85 -1.77
C PRO A 51 -8.21 0.17 -2.86
N VAL A 52 -7.07 0.83 -2.72
CA VAL A 52 -6.53 1.81 -3.68
C VAL A 52 -5.25 1.33 -4.34
N LEU A 53 -4.67 0.24 -3.86
CA LEU A 53 -3.56 -0.51 -4.44
C LEU A 53 -3.64 -1.94 -3.91
N ASP A 54 -3.48 -2.94 -4.77
CA ASP A 54 -3.35 -4.34 -4.36
C ASP A 54 -2.02 -4.91 -4.84
N PHE A 55 -1.43 -5.80 -4.06
CA PHE A 55 -0.19 -6.46 -4.41
C PHE A 55 -0.03 -7.83 -3.78
N LEU A 56 0.74 -8.69 -4.45
CA LEU A 56 1.24 -9.93 -3.88
C LEU A 56 2.70 -9.73 -3.52
N ALA A 57 3.09 -10.03 -2.29
CA ALA A 57 4.47 -9.92 -1.81
C ALA A 57 4.91 -11.26 -1.20
N LEU A 58 6.10 -11.76 -1.57
CA LEU A 58 6.61 -13.02 -1.01
C LEU A 58 6.90 -12.92 0.50
N ASN A 59 7.24 -11.72 0.97
CA ASN A 59 7.45 -11.39 2.37
C ASN A 59 7.34 -9.87 2.57
N GLU A 60 7.38 -9.42 3.81
CA GLU A 60 7.23 -8.01 4.19
C GLU A 60 8.58 -7.29 4.38
N THR A 61 9.64 -7.76 3.73
CA THR A 61 10.98 -7.15 3.89
C THR A 61 11.02 -5.70 3.42
N ALA A 62 11.90 -4.90 4.05
CA ALA A 62 12.08 -3.48 3.71
C ALA A 62 12.33 -3.22 2.22
N ASP A 63 13.06 -4.10 1.53
CA ASP A 63 13.34 -3.96 0.09
C ASP A 63 12.07 -4.11 -0.75
N ILE A 64 11.26 -5.15 -0.49
CA ILE A 64 9.99 -5.37 -1.21
C ILE A 64 9.03 -4.21 -0.95
N MET A 65 8.93 -3.77 0.31
CA MET A 65 8.06 -2.67 0.67
C MET A 65 8.48 -1.36 0.02
N THR A 66 9.78 -1.07 -0.02
CA THR A 66 10.31 0.13 -0.69
C THR A 66 9.90 0.14 -2.16
N GLU A 67 10.04 -0.97 -2.88
CA GLU A 67 9.61 -1.08 -4.27
C GLU A 67 8.10 -0.85 -4.46
N ILE A 68 7.26 -1.34 -3.54
CA ILE A 68 5.80 -1.10 -3.57
C ILE A 68 5.50 0.39 -3.35
N PHE A 69 6.16 1.04 -2.38
CA PHE A 69 6.00 2.48 -2.14
C PHE A 69 6.43 3.31 -3.35
N GLU A 70 7.59 3.01 -3.94
CA GLU A 70 8.09 3.72 -5.12
C GLU A 70 7.20 3.50 -6.34
N PHE A 71 6.66 2.28 -6.53
CA PHE A 71 5.64 2.04 -7.54
C PHE A 71 4.41 2.92 -7.32
N PHE A 72 3.91 2.97 -6.08
CA PHE A 72 2.71 3.73 -5.74
C PHE A 72 2.91 5.23 -5.96
N LYS A 73 4.04 5.79 -5.53
CA LYS A 73 4.43 7.19 -5.79
C LYS A 73 4.46 7.52 -7.28
N ARG A 74 5.20 6.73 -8.06
CA ARG A 74 5.34 6.93 -9.52
C ARG A 74 4.00 6.88 -10.23
N THR A 75 3.07 6.09 -9.71
CA THR A 75 1.76 5.85 -10.33
C THR A 75 0.69 6.85 -9.88
N ASN A 76 0.90 7.54 -8.76
CA ASN A 76 -0.02 8.49 -8.13
C ASN A 76 0.73 9.76 -7.62
N PRO A 77 1.46 10.49 -8.48
CA PRO A 77 2.38 11.54 -8.04
C PRO A 77 1.67 12.68 -7.28
N THR A 78 0.55 13.17 -7.80
CA THR A 78 -0.22 14.27 -7.17
C THR A 78 -0.92 13.82 -5.89
N THR A 79 -1.50 12.61 -5.89
CA THR A 79 -2.18 12.08 -4.71
C THR A 79 -1.20 11.80 -3.58
N TRP A 80 0.00 11.32 -3.89
CA TRP A 80 1.03 11.02 -2.91
C TRP A 80 1.37 12.22 -2.02
N GLU A 81 1.48 13.41 -2.62
CA GLU A 81 1.76 14.65 -1.89
C GLU A 81 0.68 15.01 -0.85
N ASN A 82 -0.55 14.51 -1.04
CA ASN A 82 -1.68 14.80 -0.16
C ASN A 82 -1.84 13.77 0.98
N ILE A 83 -1.07 12.69 0.98
CA ILE A 83 -1.20 11.64 2.01
C ILE A 83 -0.64 12.15 3.34
N GLN A 84 -1.48 12.13 4.37
CA GLN A 84 -1.14 12.62 5.71
C GLN A 84 -0.74 11.49 6.64
N THR A 85 -1.43 10.36 6.57
CA THR A 85 -1.20 9.25 7.51
C THR A 85 -1.19 7.90 6.81
N PHE A 86 -0.35 7.03 7.37
CA PHE A 86 -0.43 5.60 7.13
C PHE A 86 -0.64 4.86 8.44
N VAL A 87 -1.66 4.00 8.46
CA VAL A 87 -1.91 3.05 9.54
C VAL A 87 -1.36 1.70 9.08
N ILE A 88 -0.45 1.14 9.87
CA ILE A 88 0.21 -0.13 9.59
C ILE A 88 -0.24 -1.18 10.59
N ASP A 89 -0.42 -2.41 10.12
CA ASP A 89 -0.68 -3.54 11.00
C ASP A 89 0.43 -3.69 12.05
N LYS A 90 0.05 -4.05 13.28
CA LYS A 90 0.97 -4.18 14.42
C LYS A 90 2.09 -5.20 14.21
N HIS A 91 1.89 -6.16 13.31
CA HIS A 91 2.86 -7.19 13.00
C HIS A 91 3.86 -6.78 11.90
N PHE A 92 3.69 -5.61 11.28
CA PHE A 92 4.63 -5.06 10.32
C PHE A 92 5.88 -4.51 11.04
N VAL A 93 7.01 -5.20 10.90
CA VAL A 93 8.25 -4.89 11.64
C VAL A 93 9.27 -4.06 10.86
N GLU A 94 9.07 -3.87 9.54
CA GLU A 94 10.03 -3.23 8.63
C GLU A 94 9.80 -1.73 8.45
N TRP A 95 9.37 -1.04 9.52
CA TRP A 95 9.07 0.41 9.53
C TRP A 95 10.23 1.30 9.02
N LYS A 96 11.45 0.77 8.88
CA LYS A 96 12.59 1.48 8.30
C LYS A 96 12.40 1.84 6.82
N CYS A 97 11.65 1.08 6.03
CA CYS A 97 11.40 1.43 4.62
C CYS A 97 10.70 2.79 4.48
N TRP A 98 9.93 3.19 5.49
CA TRP A 98 9.24 4.46 5.56
C TRP A 98 10.17 5.66 5.69
N LYS A 99 11.37 5.48 6.28
CA LYS A 99 12.36 6.56 6.40
C LYS A 99 12.90 7.01 5.04
N GLY A 100 12.95 6.11 4.06
CA GLY A 100 13.27 6.45 2.68
C GLY A 100 12.05 7.00 1.93
N ALA A 101 10.87 6.47 2.22
CA ALA A 101 9.64 6.85 1.51
C ALA A 101 9.12 8.27 1.87
N PHE A 102 9.26 8.74 3.11
CA PHE A 102 8.67 9.98 3.63
C PHE A 102 9.66 11.12 3.91
N ARG A 103 10.91 11.03 3.43
CA ARG A 103 11.81 12.18 3.50
C ARG A 103 11.37 13.22 2.47
N THR A 104 10.79 14.32 2.96
CA THR A 104 10.75 15.64 2.31
C THR A 104 12.15 16.11 1.95
#